data_AF-A0AAV6K4W7-F1
#
_entry.id   AF-A0AAV6K4W7-F1
#
_cell.length_a   1.000
_cell.length_b   1.000
_cell.length_c   1.000
_cell.angle_alpha   90.00
_cell.angle_beta   90.00
_cell.angle_gamma   90.00
#
_symmetry.space_group_name_H-M   'P 1'
#
loop_
_entity.id
_entity.type
_entity.pdbx_description
1 polymer ?
#
loop_
_entity_poly.entity_id
_entity_poly.type
_entity_poly.pdbx_seq_one_letter_code
_entity_poly.pdbx_strand_id
1 'polypeptide(L)' 'MKEYGLSDSWTKFTFTYDIYWWKPLSLLRTGQVLFVKSSKLVLFDPQEEKSWELVVRGLPTIFVARTYVESLVSPNRQC' A
#
# COMPACT_ATOMS: atom_id res chain seq x y z
N MET A 1 -17.00 -21.09 -7.67
CA MET A 1 -16.36 -19.83 -7.25
C MET A 1 -16.74 -18.81 -8.32
N LYS A 2 -17.47 -17.73 -7.99
CA LYS A 2 -17.86 -16.74 -9.02
C LYS A 2 -16.62 -15.92 -9.38
N GLU A 3 -16.20 -16.01 -10.63
CA GLU A 3 -15.13 -15.18 -11.19
C GLU A 3 -15.62 -13.75 -11.30
N TYR A 4 -15.36 -12.95 -10.26
CA TYR A 4 -15.57 -11.51 -10.31
C TYR A 4 -14.33 -10.85 -10.93
N GLY A 5 -14.44 -10.53 -12.22
CA GLY A 5 -13.84 -9.32 -12.80
C GLY A 5 -12.34 -9.33 -13.10
N LEU A 6 -12.05 -9.57 -14.38
CA LEU A 6 -11.05 -8.87 -15.20
C LEU A 6 -9.59 -8.96 -14.72
N SER A 7 -8.87 -9.98 -15.20
CA SER A 7 -7.40 -9.97 -15.26
C SER A 7 -6.86 -8.71 -15.95
N ASP A 8 -7.62 -8.16 -16.90
CA ASP A 8 -7.19 -7.12 -17.82
C ASP A 8 -7.22 -5.70 -17.21
N SER A 9 -7.83 -5.51 -16.04
CA SER A 9 -7.89 -4.22 -15.35
C SER A 9 -6.84 -4.04 -14.24
N TRP A 10 -5.94 -5.00 -14.05
CA TRP A 10 -4.89 -4.92 -13.04
C TRP A 10 -3.63 -4.26 -13.60
N THR A 11 -3.31 -3.07 -13.09
CA THR A 11 -2.00 -2.46 -13.34
C THR A 11 -0.94 -3.17 -12.53
N LYS A 12 -0.04 -3.89 -13.20
CA LYS A 12 1.09 -4.57 -12.56
C LYS A 12 2.26 -3.60 -12.38
N PHE A 13 2.69 -3.40 -11.15
CA PHE A 13 3.90 -2.65 -10.82
C PHE A 13 5.01 -3.62 -10.41
N THR A 14 6.20 -3.45 -10.96
CA THR A 14 7.38 -4.24 -10.62
C THR A 14 8.36 -3.33 -9.87
N PHE A 15 8.65 -3.68 -8.62
CA PHE A 15 9.71 -3.04 -7.85
C PHE A 15 10.92 -3.96 -7.85
N THR A 16 12.08 -3.47 -8.22
CA THR A 16 13.35 -4.22 -8.24
C THR A 16 14.08 -4.21 -6.89
N TYR A 17 13.48 -3.56 -5.88
CA TYR A 17 14.06 -3.42 -4.54
C TYR A 17 13.60 -4.53 -3.59
N ASP A 18 14.42 -4.77 -2.57
CA ASP A 18 14.16 -5.78 -1.56
C ASP A 18 12.83 -5.51 -0.80
N ILE A 19 11.85 -6.36 -1.10
CA ILE A 19 10.49 -6.38 -0.55
C ILE A 19 10.43 -6.56 0.97
N TYR A 20 11.51 -7.02 1.62
CA TYR A 20 11.53 -7.10 3.09
C TYR A 20 11.43 -5.73 3.75
N TRP A 21 11.91 -4.68 3.07
CA TRP A 21 11.92 -3.33 3.61
C TRP A 21 10.96 -2.38 2.90
N TRP A 22 10.44 -2.76 1.74
CA TRP A 22 9.57 -1.93 0.91
C TRP A 22 8.21 -2.57 0.75
N LYS A 23 7.19 -1.92 1.35
CA LYS A 23 5.82 -2.40 1.27
C LYS A 23 4.92 -1.35 0.61
N PRO A 24 4.41 -1.61 -0.62
CA PRO A 24 3.43 -0.72 -1.24
C PRO A 24 2.13 -0.71 -0.43
N LEU A 25 1.59 0.48 -0.21
CA LEU A 25 0.35 0.70 0.53
C LEU A 25 -0.81 1.05 -0.38
N SER A 26 -0.58 1.97 -1.32
CA SER A 26 -1.63 2.47 -2.20
C SER A 26 -1.06 3.14 -3.44
N LEU A 27 -1.82 3.07 -4.53
CA LEU A 27 -1.63 3.90 -5.72
C LEU A 27 -2.60 5.09 -5.62
N LEU A 28 -2.05 6.30 -5.60
CA LEU A 28 -2.86 7.51 -5.60
C LEU A 28 -3.41 7.78 -7.01
N ARG A 29 -4.50 8.55 -7.09
CA ARG A 29 -5.10 8.97 -8.37
C ARG A 29 -4.14 9.77 -9.26
N THR A 30 -3.11 10.37 -8.65
CA THR A 30 -2.02 11.09 -9.35
C THR A 30 -1.02 10.15 -10.03
N GLY A 31 -1.14 8.83 -9.84
CA GLY A 31 -0.15 7.85 -10.31
C GLY A 31 1.04 7.66 -9.36
N GLN A 32 1.12 8.45 -8.29
CA GLN A 32 2.13 8.33 -7.26
C GLN A 32 1.87 7.10 -6.39
N VAL A 33 2.94 6.43 -5.98
CA VAL A 33 2.89 5.22 -5.16
C VAL A 33 3.26 5.58 -3.73
N LEU A 34 2.41 5.21 -2.79
CA LEU A 34 2.69 5.28 -1.36
C LEU A 34 3.25 3.95 -0.88
N PHE A 35 4.39 3.95 -0.21
CA PHE A 35 4.96 2.75 0.41
C PHE A 35 5.54 3.05 1.80
N VAL A 36 5.74 1.98 2.57
CA VAL A 36 6.55 2.02 3.79
C VAL A 36 7.95 1.51 3.48
N LYS A 37 8.95 2.28 3.90
CA LYS A 37 10.36 1.92 3.89
C LYS A 37 10.96 2.08 5.29
N SER A 38 11.34 0.99 5.94
CA SER A 38 12.01 1.02 7.26
C SER A 38 11.30 1.91 8.31
N SER A 39 9.99 1.72 8.51
CA SER A 39 9.14 2.57 9.38
C SER A 39 9.03 4.03 8.96
N LYS A 40 9.25 4.34 7.68
CA LYS A 40 8.99 5.67 7.10
C LYS A 40 7.94 5.56 6.02
N LEU A 41 7.04 6.54 5.98
CA LEU A 41 6.08 6.67 4.90
C LEU A 41 6.76 7.43 3.76
N VAL A 42 6.74 6.87 2.55
CA VAL A 42 7.40 7.47 1.39
C VAL A 42 6.42 7.53 0.23
N LEU A 43 6.30 8.70 -0.36
CA LEU A 43 5.58 8.92 -1.61
C LEU A 43 6.57 8.93 -2.75
N PHE A 44 6.31 8.16 -3.80
CA PHE A 44 7.14 8.10 -4.99
C PHE A 44 6.34 8.47 -6.22
N ASP A 45 6.93 9.34 -7.03
CA ASP A 45 6.44 9.69 -8.35
C ASP A 45 7.28 8.95 -9.40
N PRO A 46 6.70 7.95 -10.08
CA PRO A 46 7.41 7.20 -11.11
C PRO A 46 7.66 8.01 -12.39
N GLN A 47 6.88 9.07 -12.66
CA GLN A 47 7.06 9.90 -13.86
C GLN A 47 8.26 10.82 -13.70
N GLU A 48 8.38 11.41 -12.51
CA GLU A 48 9.44 12.36 -12.18
C GLU A 48 10.67 11.69 -11.55
N GLU A 49 10.59 10.39 -11.27
CA GLU A 49 11.59 9.61 -10.53
C GLU A 49 11.99 10.25 -9.18
N LYS A 50 11.02 10.87 -8.51
CA LYS A 50 11.23 11.59 -7.23
C LYS A 50 10.53 10.88 -6.08
N SER A 51 11.14 10.98 -4.90
CA SER A 51 10.56 10.44 -3.68
C SER A 51 10.59 11.45 -2.53
N TRP A 52 9.56 11.44 -1.70
CA TRP A 52 9.43 12.29 -0.52
C TRP A 52 9.09 11.46 0.71
N GLU A 53 9.79 11.71 1.81
CA GLU A 53 9.39 11.19 3.12
C GLU A 53 8.21 12.00 3.64
N LEU A 54 7.12 11.31 3.96
CA LEU A 54 5.91 11.90 4.54
C LEU A 54 5.95 11.78 6.05
N VAL A 55 6.04 12.93 6.73
CA VAL A 55 6.05 13.01 8.19
C VAL A 55 4.63 13.23 8.70
N VAL A 56 4.06 12.21 9.33
CA VAL A 56 2.76 12.31 10.01
C VAL A 56 2.98 12.45 11.51
N ARG A 57 2.46 13.53 12.10
CA ARG A 57 2.56 13.75 13.55
C ARG A 57 1.80 12.65 14.29
N GLY A 58 2.42 12.11 15.34
CA GLY A 58 1.82 11.05 16.16
C GLY A 58 2.07 9.62 15.67
N LEU A 59 2.77 9.42 14.55
CA LEU A 59 3.28 8.10 14.22
C LEU A 59 4.37 7.68 15.21
N PRO A 60 4.36 6.42 15.69
CA PRO A 60 5.44 5.91 16.52
C PRO A 60 6.72 5.78 15.69
N THR A 61 7.87 5.81 16.38
CA THR A 61 9.20 5.68 15.74
C THR A 61 9.35 4.39 14.93
N ILE A 62 8.67 3.33 15.35
CA ILE A 62 8.63 2.04 14.65
C ILE A 62 7.16 1.69 14.40
N PHE A 63 6.82 1.44 13.14
CA PHE A 63 5.49 0.97 12.76
C PHE A 63 5.54 0.04 11.55
N VAL A 64 4.49 -0.78 11.44
CA VAL A 64 4.21 -1.58 10.26
C VAL A 64 2.86 -1.18 9.70
N ALA A 65 2.78 -1.10 8.37
CA ALA A 65 1.51 -0.87 7.70
C ALA A 65 0.95 -2.18 7.14
N ARG A 66 -0.37 -2.33 7.23
CA ARG A 66 -1.11 -3.44 6.63
C ARG A 66 -2.24 -2.88 5.81
N THR A 67 -2.46 -3.47 4.65
CA THR A 67 -3.64 -3.18 3.83
C THR A 67 -4.84 -3.74 4.57
N TYR A 68 -5.77 -2.86 4.93
CA TYR A 68 -7.07 -3.26 5.44
C TYR A 68 -8.00 -3.45 4.25
N VAL A 69 -8.70 -4.59 4.23
CA VAL A 69 -9.76 -4.87 3.26
C VAL A 69 -10.99 -5.16 4.10
N GLU A 70 -12.06 -4.40 3.87
CA GLU A 70 -13.33 -4.63 4.54
C GLU A 70 -13.83 -6.04 4.20
N SER A 71 -14.16 -6.79 5.25
CA SER A 71 -14.86 -8.06 5.08
C SER A 71 -16.32 -7.78 4.79
N LEU A 72 -16.85 -8.37 3.72
CA LEU A 72 -18.29 -8.40 3.44
C LEU A 72 -19.06 -9.26 4.46
N VAL A 73 -18.35 -10.03 5.28
CA VAL A 73 -18.91 -10.84 6.35
C VAL A 73 -18.74 -10.08 7.65
N SER A 74 -19.86 -9.69 8.26
CA SER A 74 -19.86 -9.16 9.63
C SER A 74 -19.36 -10.26 10.58
N PRO A 75 -18.48 -9.93 11.55
CA PRO A 75 -18.11 -10.88 12.59
C PRO A 75 -19.36 -11.20 13.40
N ASN A 76 -20.03 -12.31 13.06
CA ASN A 76 -21.12 -12.83 13.87
C ASN A 76 -20.54 -13.18 15.24
N ARG A 77 -20.97 -12.45 16.28
CA ARG A 77 -20.68 -12.81 17.67
C ARG A 77 -21.40 -14.12 17.96
N GLN A 78 -20.68 -15.23 17.82
CA GLN A 78 -21.11 -16.47 18.46
C GLN A 78 -20.71 -16.36 19.92
N CYS A 79 -21.69 -15.99 20.75
CA CYS A 79 -21.68 -16.24 22.19
C CYS A 79 -22.11 -17.68 22.44
#